data_AF-A0A951CAH0-F1
#
_entry.id   AF-A0A951CAH0-F1
#
_cell.length_a   1.000
_cell.length_b   1.000
_cell.length_c   1.000
_cell.angle_alpha   90.00
_cell.angle_beta   90.00
_cell.angle_gamma   90.00
#
_symmetry.space_group_name_H-M   'P 1'
#
loop_
_entity.id
_entity.type
_entity.pdbx_description
1 polymer ?
#
loop_
_entity_poly.entity_id
_entity_poly.type
_entity_poly.pdbx_seq_one_letter_code
_entity_poly.pdbx_strand_id
1 'polypeptide(L)'
;MHERELNCATIEVVSKVGISGRAADGIKRGSQTEEKGCYWRIASSAILGCLMAVGLLVALIAPLPASADDDKDSGNGRRDNDKGIRAEIAALKGQVAALQEQVNSLQSSNTALQKQLATVQSNHALLLGPFVNVDPNPEIGVIGPNIIFSGANIHIISGSGATNDNNSPTGLGNLIIGYDEAPNFGMSLDPRSDRRGSHNLVIGPGNRFTQAAYGGFVAGSENTISSASTSVSGGWVNTASGI
;
A
#
# COMPACT_ATOMS: atom_id res chain seq x y z
N MET A 1 41.90 -34.10 12.54
CA MET A 1 41.95 -33.04 13.57
C MET A 1 40.62 -32.34 13.53
N HIS A 2 39.64 -32.81 14.33
CA HIS A 2 39.26 -32.22 15.62
C HIS A 2 38.69 -30.80 15.49
N GLU A 3 37.36 -30.77 15.56
CA GLU A 3 36.52 -29.61 15.86
C GLU A 3 37.06 -28.79 17.04
N ARG A 4 36.78 -27.48 17.02
CA ARG A 4 36.52 -26.74 18.25
C ARG A 4 35.31 -25.82 18.04
N GLU A 5 34.20 -26.27 18.59
CA GLU A 5 33.08 -25.45 19.04
C GLU A 5 33.57 -24.32 19.95
N LEU A 6 32.91 -23.17 19.88
CA LEU A 6 32.88 -22.20 20.96
C LEU A 6 31.41 -21.87 21.27
N ASN A 7 30.85 -22.66 22.17
CA ASN A 7 29.71 -22.27 23.00
C ASN A 7 30.25 -21.50 24.21
N CYS A 8 29.74 -20.30 24.48
CA CYS A 8 29.71 -19.76 25.84
C CYS A 8 28.44 -18.95 26.07
N ALA A 9 27.74 -19.32 27.13
CA ALA A 9 26.46 -18.81 27.56
C ALA A 9 26.57 -17.53 28.42
N THR A 10 25.49 -16.75 28.37
CA THR A 10 24.78 -16.03 29.46
C THR A 10 25.57 -15.31 30.55
N ILE A 11 25.40 -13.99 30.63
CA ILE A 11 25.21 -13.25 31.91
C ILE A 11 24.22 -12.09 31.69
N GLU A 12 23.01 -12.22 32.24
CA GLU A 12 22.14 -11.08 32.58
C GLU A 12 22.72 -10.33 33.79
N VAL A 13 22.76 -8.99 33.74
CA VAL A 13 22.62 -8.15 34.94
C VAL A 13 21.74 -6.95 34.60
N VAL A 14 20.52 -7.01 35.14
CA VAL A 14 19.62 -5.87 35.34
C VAL A 14 20.25 -4.90 36.33
N SER A 15 20.33 -3.61 35.96
CA SER A 15 20.58 -2.52 36.90
C SER A 15 19.51 -1.44 36.72
N LYS A 16 18.50 -1.53 37.58
CA LYS A 16 17.42 -0.56 37.76
C LYS A 16 17.90 0.49 38.77
N VAL A 17 18.11 1.73 38.33
CA VAL A 17 18.21 2.88 39.22
C VAL A 17 17.16 3.88 38.77
N GLY A 18 16.18 4.11 39.64
CA GLY A 18 15.27 5.23 39.54
C GLY A 18 15.63 6.31 40.55
N ILE A 19 14.89 7.41 40.41
CA ILE A 19 14.46 8.40 41.42
C ILE A 19 14.95 9.84 41.16
N SER A 20 13.95 10.73 41.24
CA SER A 20 13.96 12.18 41.44
C SER A 20 13.91 12.99 40.13
N GLY A 21 12.83 13.67 39.74
CA GLY A 21 11.67 14.19 40.46
C GLY A 21 11.78 15.72 40.58
N ARG A 22 11.01 16.48 39.79
CA ARG A 22 10.26 17.66 40.27
C ARG A 22 9.32 18.23 39.21
N ALA A 23 8.16 18.60 39.72
CA ALA A 23 6.99 19.13 39.04
C ALA A 23 6.99 20.67 39.01
N ALA A 24 5.90 21.20 38.42
CA ALA A 24 5.46 22.58 38.21
C ALA A 24 5.88 23.13 36.83
N ASP A 25 5.02 23.76 36.03
CA ASP A 25 3.73 24.37 36.34
C ASP A 25 2.86 24.48 35.07
N GLY A 26 1.54 24.51 35.25
CA GLY A 26 0.56 24.42 34.20
C GLY A 26 0.27 25.75 33.51
N ILE A 27 0.01 25.68 32.20
CA ILE A 27 -0.86 26.64 31.51
C ILE A 27 -1.86 25.86 30.68
N LYS A 28 -3.07 25.73 31.22
CA LYS A 28 -4.28 25.42 30.46
C LYS A 28 -4.67 26.67 29.66
N ARG A 29 -4.83 26.52 28.34
CA ARG A 29 -5.87 27.23 27.59
C ARG A 29 -6.29 26.34 26.41
N GLY A 30 -7.59 26.05 26.35
CA GLY A 30 -8.26 25.59 25.12
C GLY A 30 -8.16 26.67 24.05
N SER A 31 -8.53 26.45 22.79
CA SER A 31 -9.48 25.49 22.25
C SER A 31 -9.36 25.51 20.72
N GLN A 32 -9.66 24.37 20.11
CA GLN A 32 -10.30 24.21 18.80
C GLN A 32 -9.54 24.52 17.49
N THR A 33 -9.59 23.48 16.63
CA THR A 33 -9.77 23.49 15.17
C THR A 33 -8.69 24.13 14.30
N GLU A 34 -7.95 23.32 13.54
CA GLU A 34 -8.35 22.90 12.19
C GLU A 34 -7.32 21.88 11.64
N GLU A 35 -7.81 20.68 11.35
CA GLU A 35 -7.10 19.68 10.54
C GLU A 35 -6.98 20.18 9.10
N LYS A 36 -5.76 20.23 8.54
CA LYS A 36 -5.53 20.16 7.09
C LYS A 36 -4.29 19.31 6.78
N GLY A 37 -4.46 17.99 6.87
CA GLY A 37 -3.59 17.01 6.23
C GLY A 37 -4.13 16.67 4.84
N CYS A 38 -3.47 17.19 3.80
CA CYS A 38 -3.88 17.05 2.41
C CYS A 38 -3.42 15.71 1.81
N TYR A 39 -4.40 14.96 1.27
CA TYR A 39 -4.37 14.28 -0.03
C TYR A 39 -3.25 13.27 -0.34
N TRP A 40 -3.54 11.99 -0.07
CA TRP A 40 -3.20 10.91 -0.99
C TRP A 40 -4.49 10.32 -1.58
N ARG A 41 -4.90 10.85 -2.74
CA ARG A 41 -5.95 10.24 -3.57
C ARG A 41 -5.32 9.08 -4.33
N ILE A 42 -5.40 7.87 -3.80
CA ILE A 42 -5.47 6.70 -4.66
C ILE A 42 -6.94 6.56 -5.04
N ALA A 43 -7.24 6.99 -6.26
CA ALA A 43 -8.49 6.72 -6.93
C ALA A 43 -8.65 5.19 -7.05
N SER A 44 -9.51 4.63 -6.21
CA SER A 44 -10.15 3.33 -6.44
C SER A 44 -11.58 3.38 -5.91
N SER A 45 -12.27 4.47 -6.26
CA SER A 45 -13.70 4.63 -6.10
C SER A 45 -14.43 3.89 -7.22
N ALA A 46 -14.41 2.56 -7.17
CA ALA A 46 -15.28 1.74 -8.03
C ALA A 46 -15.70 0.39 -7.40
N ILE A 47 -15.25 0.05 -6.19
CA ILE A 47 -15.66 -1.22 -5.54
C ILE A 47 -15.94 -1.02 -4.04
N LEU A 48 -16.63 0.08 -3.69
CA LEU A 48 -17.32 0.23 -2.40
C LEU A 48 -18.84 0.16 -2.58
N GLY A 49 -19.29 -0.60 -3.59
CA GLY A 49 -20.69 -0.82 -3.91
C GLY A 49 -21.06 -2.28 -3.75
N CYS A 50 -20.96 -2.82 -2.52
CA CYS A 50 -21.69 -4.01 -2.04
C CYS A 50 -21.42 -4.20 -0.54
N LEU A 51 -21.67 -3.16 0.25
CA LEU A 51 -21.82 -3.27 1.71
C LEU A 51 -23.28 -2.97 2.05
N MET A 52 -24.19 -3.62 1.31
CA MET A 52 -25.62 -3.55 1.55
C MET A 52 -26.10 -4.97 1.80
N ALA A 53 -26.68 -5.14 2.99
CA ALA A 53 -27.39 -6.32 3.46
C ALA A 53 -26.48 -7.48 3.88
N VAL A 54 -26.32 -7.68 5.18
CA VAL A 54 -27.26 -8.47 6.00
C VAL A 54 -26.54 -8.74 7.30
N GLY A 55 -26.83 -7.94 8.31
CA GLY A 55 -26.40 -8.19 9.67
C GLY A 55 -27.41 -7.55 10.58
N LEU A 56 -28.26 -8.38 11.18
CA LEU A 56 -29.25 -8.03 12.20
C LEU A 56 -30.61 -7.52 11.70
N LEU A 57 -31.52 -8.46 11.47
CA LEU A 57 -32.88 -8.33 12.00
C LEU A 57 -33.34 -9.71 12.49
N VAL A 58 -33.06 -9.99 13.76
CA VAL A 58 -33.91 -10.88 14.55
C VAL A 58 -35.26 -10.15 14.66
N ALA A 59 -36.23 -10.55 13.85
CA ALA A 59 -37.62 -10.21 14.09
C ALA A 59 -38.40 -11.52 14.13
N LEU A 60 -38.58 -12.02 15.35
CA LEU A 60 -39.64 -12.94 15.72
C LEU A 60 -40.94 -12.44 15.08
N ILE A 61 -41.50 -13.20 14.15
CA ILE A 61 -42.93 -13.18 13.90
C ILE A 61 -43.40 -14.62 13.99
N ALA A 62 -43.60 -15.07 15.23
CA ALA A 62 -44.49 -16.19 15.48
C ALA A 62 -45.91 -15.61 15.60
N PRO A 63 -46.85 -15.96 14.71
CA PRO A 63 -48.26 -15.76 15.02
C PRO A 63 -48.62 -16.79 16.09
N LEU A 64 -48.76 -16.36 17.35
CA LEU A 64 -49.52 -17.13 18.33
C LEU A 64 -50.98 -17.18 17.85
N PRO A 65 -51.60 -18.36 17.62
CA PRO A 65 -53.04 -18.43 17.54
C PRO A 65 -53.61 -18.27 18.96
N ALA A 66 -54.37 -17.19 19.14
CA ALA A 66 -55.20 -16.94 20.32
C ALA A 66 -56.14 -18.13 20.58
N SER A 67 -56.19 -18.59 21.83
CA SER A 67 -57.15 -19.58 22.30
C SER A 67 -58.46 -18.92 22.72
N ALA A 68 -59.58 -19.38 22.18
CA ALA A 68 -60.89 -19.34 22.83
C ALA A 68 -61.72 -20.51 22.29
N ASP A 69 -61.87 -21.55 23.09
CA ASP A 69 -63.16 -22.03 23.63
C ASP A 69 -63.06 -23.49 24.09
N ASP A 70 -63.60 -23.69 25.29
CA ASP A 70 -63.74 -24.94 26.01
C ASP A 70 -64.58 -25.96 25.22
N ASP A 71 -64.12 -27.21 25.09
CA ASP A 71 -64.99 -28.34 25.43
C ASP A 71 -64.22 -29.66 25.59
N LYS A 72 -64.70 -30.48 26.52
CA LYS A 72 -64.12 -31.77 26.89
C LYS A 72 -64.40 -32.82 25.82
N ASP A 73 -63.40 -33.21 25.06
CA ASP A 73 -63.44 -34.48 24.34
C ASP A 73 -62.03 -35.06 24.19
N SER A 74 -61.89 -36.37 24.39
CA SER A 74 -60.61 -37.09 24.38
C SER A 74 -59.93 -37.10 22.99
N GLY A 75 -60.63 -36.60 21.97
CA GLY A 75 -60.10 -36.29 20.64
C GLY A 75 -59.38 -34.95 20.52
N ASN A 76 -59.47 -34.06 21.52
CA ASN A 76 -58.87 -32.71 21.45
C ASN A 76 -57.34 -32.73 21.66
N GLY A 77 -56.82 -33.54 22.59
CA GLY A 77 -55.38 -33.64 22.83
C GLY A 77 -54.58 -34.15 21.62
N ARG A 78 -55.17 -35.05 20.81
CA ARG A 78 -54.53 -35.51 19.56
C ARG A 78 -54.52 -34.43 18.48
N ARG A 79 -55.58 -33.60 18.41
CA ARG A 79 -55.65 -32.46 17.50
C ARG A 79 -54.69 -31.34 17.91
N ASP A 80 -54.53 -31.09 19.20
CA ASP A 80 -53.62 -30.04 19.69
C ASP A 80 -52.15 -30.44 19.52
N ASN A 81 -51.81 -31.72 19.71
CA ASN A 81 -50.50 -32.26 19.36
C ASN A 81 -50.21 -32.15 17.85
N ASP A 82 -51.19 -32.46 16.99
CA ASP A 82 -51.07 -32.30 15.54
C ASP A 82 -50.88 -30.83 15.12
N LYS A 83 -51.54 -29.88 15.81
CA LYS A 83 -51.35 -28.44 15.59
C LYS A 83 -49.93 -28.01 16.01
N GLY A 84 -49.43 -28.47 17.15
CA GLY A 84 -48.08 -28.18 17.63
C GLY A 84 -46.99 -28.67 16.67
N ILE A 85 -47.08 -29.94 16.23
CA ILE A 85 -46.15 -30.52 15.25
C ILE A 85 -46.16 -29.75 13.92
N ARG A 86 -47.35 -29.33 13.45
CA ARG A 86 -47.46 -28.50 12.23
C ARG A 86 -46.77 -27.14 12.39
N ALA A 87 -46.85 -26.52 13.56
CA ALA A 87 -46.18 -25.27 13.86
C ALA A 87 -44.65 -25.44 13.88
N GLU A 88 -44.13 -26.49 14.52
CA GLU A 88 -42.69 -26.80 14.50
C GLU A 88 -42.17 -27.09 13.08
N ILE A 89 -42.92 -27.83 12.27
CA ILE A 89 -42.57 -28.07 10.86
C ILE A 89 -42.51 -26.75 10.09
N ALA A 90 -43.43 -25.82 10.33
CA ALA A 90 -43.41 -24.51 9.70
C ALA A 90 -42.18 -23.70 10.13
N ALA A 91 -41.84 -23.73 11.42
CA ALA A 91 -40.66 -23.06 11.96
C ALA A 91 -39.35 -23.65 11.39
N LEU A 92 -39.21 -24.97 11.35
CA LEU A 92 -38.05 -25.65 10.76
C LEU A 92 -37.92 -25.37 9.27
N LYS A 93 -39.03 -25.33 8.51
CA LYS A 93 -39.01 -24.91 7.10
C LYS A 93 -38.50 -23.47 6.94
N GLY A 94 -38.92 -22.57 7.83
CA GLY A 94 -38.40 -21.19 7.88
C GLY A 94 -36.90 -21.13 8.15
N GLN A 95 -36.40 -21.93 9.11
CA GLN A 95 -34.97 -22.02 9.39
C GLN A 95 -34.17 -22.58 8.20
N VAL A 96 -34.66 -23.62 7.53
CA VAL A 96 -34.01 -24.18 6.34
C VAL A 96 -33.94 -23.17 5.20
N ALA A 97 -35.01 -22.39 4.97
CA ALA A 97 -35.01 -21.33 3.96
C ALA A 97 -33.96 -20.25 4.30
N ALA A 98 -33.92 -19.80 5.55
CA ALA A 98 -32.93 -18.82 6.00
C ALA A 98 -31.49 -19.33 5.89
N LEU A 99 -31.25 -20.59 6.26
CA LEU A 99 -29.94 -21.23 6.08
C LEU A 99 -29.56 -21.35 4.59
N GLN A 100 -30.51 -21.65 3.71
CA GLN A 100 -30.26 -21.71 2.27
C GLN A 100 -29.87 -20.35 1.69
N GLU A 101 -30.49 -19.26 2.16
CA GLU A 101 -30.10 -17.90 1.79
C GLU A 101 -28.68 -17.56 2.27
N GLN A 102 -28.33 -17.95 3.50
CA GLN A 102 -26.97 -17.78 4.02
C GLN A 102 -25.93 -18.55 3.20
N VAL A 103 -26.21 -19.80 2.81
CA VAL A 103 -25.33 -20.61 1.96
C VAL A 103 -25.12 -19.94 0.60
N ASN A 104 -26.18 -19.42 -0.02
CA ASN A 104 -26.09 -18.72 -1.30
C ASN A 104 -25.25 -17.43 -1.20
N SER A 105 -25.39 -16.69 -0.10
CA SER A 105 -24.60 -15.49 0.18
C SER A 105 -23.11 -15.81 0.38
N LEU A 106 -22.81 -16.86 1.17
CA LEU A 106 -21.44 -17.33 1.38
C LEU A 106 -20.80 -17.85 0.08
N GLN A 107 -21.55 -18.58 -0.74
CA GLN A 107 -21.07 -19.07 -2.04
C GLN A 107 -20.71 -17.92 -2.99
N SER A 108 -21.53 -16.87 -2.99
CA SER A 108 -21.26 -15.65 -3.77
C SER A 108 -20.00 -14.94 -3.28
N SER A 109 -19.84 -14.83 -1.95
CA SER A 109 -18.66 -14.23 -1.33
C SER A 109 -17.38 -15.02 -1.65
N ASN A 110 -17.41 -16.36 -1.55
CA ASN A 110 -16.29 -17.22 -1.89
C ASN A 110 -15.88 -17.07 -3.36
N THR A 111 -16.85 -17.00 -4.26
CA THR A 111 -16.57 -16.77 -5.70
C THR A 111 -15.89 -15.42 -5.92
N ALA A 112 -16.30 -14.38 -5.19
CA ALA A 112 -15.67 -13.06 -5.26
C ALA A 112 -14.24 -13.08 -4.70
N LEU A 113 -14.01 -13.72 -3.55
CA LEU A 113 -12.68 -13.85 -2.94
C LEU A 113 -11.72 -14.66 -3.82
N GLN A 114 -12.19 -15.73 -4.46
CA GLN A 114 -11.40 -16.51 -5.40
C GLN A 114 -10.93 -15.66 -6.60
N LYS A 115 -11.81 -14.78 -7.12
CA LYS A 115 -11.44 -13.83 -8.18
C LYS A 115 -10.38 -12.83 -7.72
N GLN A 116 -10.54 -12.28 -6.51
CA GLN A 116 -9.55 -11.35 -5.95
C GLN A 116 -8.19 -12.00 -5.74
N LEU A 117 -8.17 -13.24 -5.23
CA LEU A 117 -6.93 -14.00 -5.05
C LEU A 117 -6.20 -14.22 -6.37
N ALA A 118 -6.92 -14.56 -7.44
CA ALA A 118 -6.33 -14.72 -8.78
C ALA A 118 -5.70 -13.40 -9.30
N THR A 119 -6.33 -12.26 -9.02
CA THR A 119 -5.78 -10.94 -9.34
C THR A 119 -4.50 -10.65 -8.53
N VAL A 120 -4.49 -10.97 -7.24
CA VAL A 120 -3.30 -10.76 -6.40
C VAL A 120 -2.15 -11.69 -6.82
N GLN A 121 -2.44 -12.96 -7.09
CA GLN A 121 -1.44 -13.95 -7.51
C GLN A 121 -0.81 -13.63 -8.88
N SER A 122 -1.52 -12.91 -9.75
CA SER A 122 -0.99 -12.43 -11.04
C SER A 122 -0.24 -11.10 -10.95
N ASN A 123 -0.17 -10.47 -9.76
CA ASN A 123 0.59 -9.24 -9.57
C ASN A 123 2.10 -9.52 -9.60
N HIS A 124 2.76 -9.05 -10.65
CA HIS A 124 4.21 -9.20 -10.84
C HIS A 124 5.06 -8.54 -9.73
N ALA A 125 4.52 -7.58 -8.96
CA ALA A 125 5.24 -6.99 -7.84
C ALA A 125 5.59 -8.02 -6.75
N LEU A 126 4.82 -9.11 -6.63
CA LEU A 126 5.13 -10.20 -5.68
C LEU A 126 6.44 -10.92 -6.03
N LEU A 127 6.88 -10.86 -7.29
CA LEU A 127 8.13 -11.46 -7.75
C LEU A 127 9.37 -10.71 -7.22
N LEU A 128 9.19 -9.49 -6.68
CA LEU A 128 10.28 -8.72 -6.07
C LEU A 128 10.67 -9.26 -4.69
N GLY A 129 9.81 -10.03 -4.02
CA GLY A 129 10.00 -10.49 -2.64
C GLY A 129 11.36 -11.12 -2.32
N PRO A 130 11.94 -11.97 -3.19
CA PRO A 130 13.27 -12.53 -2.98
C PRO A 130 14.43 -11.53 -3.12
N PHE A 131 14.20 -10.38 -3.75
CA PHE A 131 15.25 -9.45 -4.17
C PHE A 131 15.18 -8.09 -3.48
N VAL A 132 14.05 -7.72 -2.86
CA VAL A 132 13.84 -6.40 -2.26
C VAL A 132 13.48 -6.55 -0.78
N ASN A 133 14.27 -5.91 0.08
CA ASN A 133 14.01 -5.77 1.51
C ASN A 133 13.79 -4.30 1.88
N VAL A 134 12.89 -4.03 2.83
CA VAL A 134 12.70 -2.70 3.42
C VAL A 134 13.06 -2.78 4.89
N ASP A 135 14.19 -2.19 5.28
CA ASP A 135 14.60 -2.11 6.68
C ASP A 135 14.20 -0.75 7.28
N PRO A 136 13.29 -0.69 8.26
CA PRO A 136 12.89 0.58 8.88
C PRO A 136 13.98 1.20 9.77
N ASN A 137 15.01 0.45 10.14
CA ASN A 137 16.04 0.89 11.06
C ASN A 137 17.18 1.63 10.33
N PRO A 138 18.01 2.39 11.08
CA PRO A 138 19.23 2.93 10.52
C PRO A 138 20.19 1.81 10.07
N GLU A 139 20.73 1.96 8.86
CA GLU A 139 21.70 1.02 8.27
C GLU A 139 23.00 1.79 7.97
N ILE A 140 24.12 1.32 8.52
CA ILE A 140 25.46 1.91 8.29
C ILE A 140 25.46 3.45 8.47
N GLY A 141 24.75 3.96 9.49
CA GLY A 141 24.70 5.38 9.82
C GLY A 141 23.75 6.24 8.95
N VAL A 142 23.01 5.64 8.02
CA VAL A 142 21.93 6.31 7.27
C VAL A 142 20.60 6.05 7.99
N ILE A 143 19.77 7.09 8.13
CA ILE A 143 18.44 6.95 8.73
C ILE A 143 17.54 6.08 7.84
N GLY A 144 16.75 5.19 8.45
CA GLY A 144 15.76 4.39 7.75
C GLY A 144 14.50 5.18 7.35
N PRO A 145 13.62 4.58 6.53
CA PRO A 145 13.70 3.23 5.99
C PRO A 145 14.67 3.09 4.80
N ASN A 146 15.37 1.97 4.74
CA ASN A 146 16.31 1.61 3.69
C ASN A 146 15.69 0.57 2.76
N ILE A 147 15.69 0.82 1.45
CA ILE A 147 15.30 -0.18 0.43
C ILE A 147 16.57 -0.85 -0.07
N ILE A 148 16.66 -2.16 0.12
CA ILE A 148 17.86 -2.95 -0.16
C ILE A 148 17.52 -3.96 -1.26
N PHE A 149 18.27 -3.90 -2.36
CA PHE A 149 18.22 -4.88 -3.43
C PHE A 149 19.33 -5.91 -3.23
N SER A 150 19.01 -7.20 -3.23
CA SER A 150 19.97 -8.29 -3.01
C SER A 150 19.81 -9.39 -4.05
N GLY A 151 20.92 -9.90 -4.59
CA GLY A 151 20.89 -10.99 -5.58
C GLY A 151 20.31 -10.63 -6.94
N ALA A 152 20.14 -9.33 -7.25
CA ALA A 152 19.62 -8.83 -8.52
C ALA A 152 20.33 -7.55 -8.99
N ASN A 153 20.35 -7.32 -10.30
CA ASN A 153 20.77 -6.05 -10.90
C ASN A 153 19.57 -5.11 -11.05
N ILE A 154 19.79 -3.79 -10.96
CA ILE A 154 18.77 -2.78 -11.23
C ILE A 154 18.98 -2.23 -12.64
N HIS A 155 18.01 -2.45 -13.51
CA HIS A 155 17.98 -1.85 -14.84
C HIS A 155 16.96 -0.72 -14.88
N ILE A 156 17.42 0.50 -15.15
CA ILE A 156 16.57 1.68 -15.32
C ILE A 156 16.53 1.99 -16.81
N ILE A 157 15.43 1.62 -17.46
CA ILE A 157 15.30 1.65 -18.91
C ILE A 157 14.10 2.50 -19.33
N SER A 158 14.20 3.13 -20.50
CA SER A 158 13.09 3.86 -21.12
C SER A 158 12.03 2.97 -21.76
N GLY A 159 12.38 1.71 -22.06
CA GLY A 159 11.55 0.77 -22.82
C GLY A 159 11.68 0.90 -24.35
N SER A 160 12.56 1.77 -24.85
CA SER A 160 12.78 1.96 -26.30
C SER A 160 13.56 0.83 -26.99
N GLY A 161 14.27 0.00 -26.21
CA GLY A 161 15.15 -1.05 -26.71
C GLY A 161 16.60 -0.60 -27.01
N ALA A 162 16.95 0.68 -26.82
CA ALA A 162 18.31 1.18 -27.02
C ALA A 162 18.65 2.37 -26.10
N THR A 163 19.92 2.53 -25.71
CA THR A 163 20.37 3.63 -24.81
C THR A 163 20.16 5.02 -25.41
N ASN A 164 20.27 5.16 -26.74
CA ASN A 164 20.00 6.40 -27.45
C ASN A 164 18.52 6.57 -27.85
N ASP A 165 17.63 5.71 -27.35
CA ASP A 165 16.22 5.62 -27.70
C ASP A 165 15.94 5.63 -29.20
N ASN A 166 16.73 4.89 -29.99
CA ASN A 166 16.62 4.84 -31.45
C ASN A 166 16.67 6.25 -32.07
N ASN A 167 17.57 7.09 -31.56
CA ASN A 167 17.76 8.49 -31.96
C ASN A 167 16.56 9.42 -31.63
N SER A 168 15.64 8.96 -30.79
CA SER A 168 14.51 9.76 -30.31
C SER A 168 14.34 9.63 -28.79
N PRO A 169 15.19 10.32 -28.00
CA PRO A 169 15.13 10.30 -26.54
C PRO A 169 13.75 10.56 -25.96
N THR A 170 13.33 9.63 -25.11
CA THR A 170 12.02 9.54 -24.47
C THR A 170 11.94 10.39 -23.20
N GLY A 171 13.09 10.78 -22.64
CA GLY A 171 13.19 11.38 -21.30
C GLY A 171 13.06 10.38 -20.15
N LEU A 172 12.94 9.09 -20.44
CA LEU A 172 12.81 8.01 -19.45
C LEU A 172 14.13 7.28 -19.24
N GLY A 173 14.19 6.40 -18.24
CA GLY A 173 15.41 5.63 -17.93
C GLY A 173 16.44 6.38 -17.08
N ASN A 174 16.12 7.57 -16.56
CA ASN A 174 17.03 8.35 -15.70
C ASN A 174 16.97 7.88 -14.23
N LEU A 175 18.10 7.94 -13.52
CA LEU A 175 18.17 7.84 -12.06
C LEU A 175 18.35 9.24 -11.47
N ILE A 176 17.37 9.71 -10.69
CA ILE A 176 17.38 11.05 -10.08
C ILE A 176 17.56 10.91 -8.57
N ILE A 177 18.57 11.57 -8.03
CA ILE A 177 18.87 11.63 -6.59
C ILE A 177 18.65 13.07 -6.09
N GLY A 178 17.68 13.22 -5.18
CA GLY A 178 17.12 14.52 -4.79
C GLY A 178 15.83 14.83 -5.57
N TYR A 179 15.34 16.06 -5.47
CA TYR A 179 14.11 16.47 -6.14
C TYR A 179 14.32 16.98 -7.58
N ASP A 180 15.57 17.28 -7.96
CA ASP A 180 15.92 17.97 -9.20
C ASP A 180 14.93 19.12 -9.48
N GLU A 181 14.81 20.04 -8.52
CA GLU A 181 13.86 21.16 -8.55
C GLU A 181 13.99 21.95 -9.85
N ALA A 182 12.97 22.74 -10.20
CA ALA A 182 13.16 23.72 -11.26
C ALA A 182 14.32 24.68 -10.87
N PRO A 183 15.20 25.07 -11.83
CA PRO A 183 16.24 26.04 -11.61
C PRO A 183 15.61 27.34 -11.09
N ASN A 184 16.27 27.96 -10.12
CA ASN A 184 15.86 29.25 -9.59
C ASN A 184 16.43 30.36 -10.49
N PHE A 185 16.06 31.63 -10.26
CA PHE A 185 16.53 32.80 -11.04
C PHE A 185 15.90 33.05 -12.41
N GLY A 186 14.59 32.84 -12.57
CA GLY A 186 13.87 33.28 -13.79
C GLY A 186 14.27 32.51 -15.05
N MET A 187 15.08 31.45 -14.90
CA MET A 187 15.29 30.49 -15.95
C MET A 187 14.12 29.51 -15.94
N SER A 188 13.19 29.65 -16.87
CA SER A 188 12.17 28.63 -17.07
C SER A 188 12.85 27.35 -17.55
N LEU A 189 12.53 26.21 -16.95
CA LEU A 189 12.65 24.96 -17.70
C LEU A 189 11.53 24.98 -18.73
N ASP A 190 11.86 24.80 -20.00
CA ASP A 190 10.89 24.16 -20.86
C ASP A 190 11.06 22.65 -20.67
N PRO A 191 10.13 21.95 -19.97
CA PRO A 191 10.20 20.50 -19.83
C PRO A 191 10.22 19.79 -21.19
N ARG A 192 9.86 20.48 -22.29
CA ARG A 192 9.95 19.97 -23.66
C ARG A 192 11.32 20.12 -24.31
N SER A 193 12.28 20.85 -23.74
CA SER A 193 13.64 20.99 -24.29
C SER A 193 14.76 20.63 -23.32
N ASP A 194 14.58 20.90 -22.02
CA ASP A 194 15.71 20.99 -21.08
C ASP A 194 15.92 19.74 -20.22
N ARG A 195 14.94 18.82 -20.19
CA ARG A 195 14.98 17.57 -19.39
C ARG A 195 14.41 16.36 -20.15
N ARG A 196 14.76 16.25 -21.43
CA ARG A 196 14.31 15.17 -22.33
C ARG A 196 15.36 14.11 -22.61
N GLY A 197 16.56 14.28 -22.06
CA GLY A 197 17.58 13.26 -22.10
C GLY A 197 17.15 12.00 -21.36
N SER A 198 17.58 10.84 -21.85
CA SER A 198 17.27 9.53 -21.28
C SER A 198 18.52 8.87 -20.69
N HIS A 199 18.36 7.91 -19.79
CA HIS A 199 19.49 7.12 -19.28
C HIS A 199 20.61 7.92 -18.63
N ASN A 200 20.29 9.00 -17.91
CA ASN A 200 21.24 9.83 -17.18
C ASN A 200 21.19 9.58 -15.67
N LEU A 201 22.32 9.79 -15.00
CA LEU A 201 22.40 9.91 -13.54
C LEU A 201 22.37 11.39 -13.17
N VAL A 202 21.35 11.81 -12.42
CA VAL A 202 21.08 13.21 -12.07
C VAL A 202 21.11 13.36 -10.55
N ILE A 203 21.90 14.31 -10.04
CA ILE A 203 22.06 14.54 -8.60
C ILE A 203 21.99 16.03 -8.28
N GLY A 204 21.05 16.43 -7.42
CA GLY A 204 20.89 17.82 -6.99
C GLY A 204 19.92 18.66 -7.85
N PRO A 205 19.70 19.93 -7.51
CA PRO A 205 18.62 20.76 -8.03
C PRO A 205 18.90 21.37 -9.42
N GLY A 206 17.84 21.64 -10.19
CA GLY A 206 17.90 22.54 -11.35
C GLY A 206 18.68 22.01 -12.55
N ASN A 207 19.10 20.75 -12.56
CA ASN A 207 19.96 20.24 -13.62
C ASN A 207 19.17 20.06 -14.92
N ARG A 208 19.86 20.28 -16.05
CA ARG A 208 19.32 20.15 -17.41
C ARG A 208 20.05 19.04 -18.14
N PHE A 209 19.29 18.26 -18.88
CA PHE A 209 19.75 17.17 -19.75
C PHE A 209 18.90 17.21 -21.01
N THR A 210 19.43 17.84 -22.05
CA THR A 210 18.69 18.17 -23.28
C THR A 210 18.26 16.89 -24.02
N GLN A 211 17.42 17.02 -25.05
CA GLN A 211 16.99 15.87 -25.85
C GLN A 211 18.16 15.04 -26.41
N ALA A 212 19.33 15.62 -26.67
CA ALA A 212 20.48 14.87 -27.18
C ALA A 212 21.33 14.21 -26.07
N ALA A 213 21.06 14.49 -24.79
CA ALA A 213 21.78 13.93 -23.67
C ALA A 213 21.28 12.52 -23.32
N TYR A 214 22.14 11.53 -23.46
CA TYR A 214 21.89 10.18 -22.95
C TYR A 214 23.16 9.51 -22.49
N GLY A 215 23.05 8.60 -21.51
CA GLY A 215 24.22 7.98 -20.89
C GLY A 215 25.12 8.99 -20.16
N GLY A 216 24.57 10.13 -19.74
CA GLY A 216 25.30 11.22 -19.11
C GLY A 216 25.24 11.19 -17.59
N PHE A 217 26.08 12.01 -16.97
CA PHE A 217 26.13 12.21 -15.53
C PHE A 217 26.07 13.71 -15.22
N VAL A 218 25.13 14.14 -14.39
CA VAL A 218 25.03 15.55 -14.00
C VAL A 218 24.76 15.65 -12.51
N ALA A 219 25.71 16.24 -11.79
CA ALA A 219 25.63 16.47 -10.35
C ALA A 219 25.88 17.95 -10.02
N GLY A 220 25.29 18.44 -8.94
CA GLY A 220 25.41 19.83 -8.49
C GLY A 220 24.11 20.60 -8.70
N SER A 221 24.22 21.91 -8.94
CA SER A 221 23.07 22.81 -9.06
C SER A 221 23.05 23.48 -10.42
N GLU A 222 21.93 23.45 -11.12
CA GLU A 222 21.72 24.21 -12.36
C GLU A 222 22.72 23.90 -13.48
N ASN A 223 23.31 22.69 -13.48
CA ASN A 223 24.25 22.27 -14.51
C ASN A 223 23.52 21.73 -15.75
N THR A 224 24.13 21.82 -16.92
CA THR A 224 23.55 21.36 -18.20
C THR A 224 24.45 20.32 -18.86
N ILE A 225 23.90 19.16 -19.19
CA ILE A 225 24.49 18.21 -20.14
C ILE A 225 23.68 18.24 -21.45
N SER A 226 24.34 18.36 -22.60
CA SER A 226 23.64 18.60 -23.87
C SER A 226 23.88 17.58 -24.98
N SER A 227 24.74 16.58 -24.76
CA SER A 227 25.09 15.58 -25.78
C SER A 227 25.29 14.19 -25.16
N ALA A 228 25.38 13.17 -26.02
CA ALA A 228 25.62 11.80 -25.62
C ALA A 228 26.88 11.67 -24.73
N SER A 229 26.78 10.89 -23.65
CA SER A 229 27.90 10.56 -22.77
C SER A 229 28.65 11.77 -22.19
N THR A 230 27.97 12.92 -22.03
CA THR A 230 28.55 14.12 -21.40
C THR A 230 28.38 14.08 -19.88
N SER A 231 29.30 14.74 -19.17
CA SER A 231 29.36 14.66 -17.71
C SER A 231 29.70 16.00 -17.04
N VAL A 232 28.97 16.33 -15.99
CA VAL A 232 29.28 17.38 -15.00
C VAL A 232 29.24 16.76 -13.61
N SER A 233 30.38 16.72 -12.90
CA SER A 233 30.47 16.02 -11.61
C SER A 233 30.08 16.87 -10.39
N GLY A 234 29.78 18.16 -10.56
CA GLY A 234 29.44 19.06 -9.46
C GLY A 234 29.46 20.54 -9.86
N GLY A 235 29.28 21.43 -8.88
CA GLY A 235 29.33 22.89 -9.06
C GLY A 235 27.98 23.52 -9.42
N TRP A 236 28.01 24.80 -9.82
CA TRP A 236 26.83 25.61 -10.16
C TRP A 236 26.94 26.18 -11.58
N VAL A 237 25.89 26.01 -12.40
CA VAL A 237 25.77 26.58 -13.77
C VAL A 237 26.89 26.18 -14.74
N ASN A 238 27.39 24.96 -14.62
CA ASN A 238 28.32 24.39 -15.60
C ASN A 238 27.55 23.85 -16.81
N THR A 239 28.18 23.88 -17.98
CA THR A 239 27.65 23.22 -19.18
C THR A 239 28.68 22.25 -19.74
N ALA A 240 28.30 20.99 -19.93
CA ALA A 240 29.06 20.02 -20.70
C ALA A 240 28.32 19.71 -22.00
N SER A 241 29.01 19.97 -23.12
CA SER A 241 28.54 19.69 -24.46
C SER A 241 29.56 18.83 -25.21
N GLY A 242 29.05 18.05 -26.16
CA GLY A 242 29.85 17.24 -27.08
C GLY A 242 29.39 17.46 -28.52
N ILE A 243 30.24 17.11 -29.48
CA ILE A 243 29.96 17.20 -30.94
C ILE A 243 29.32 15.91 -31.43
#